data_AF-F4RQF6-F1
#
_entry.id   AF-F4RQF6-F1
#
_cell.length_a   1.000
_cell.length_b   1.000
_cell.length_c   1.000
_cell.angle_alpha   90.00
_cell.angle_beta   90.00
_cell.angle_gamma   90.00
#
_symmetry.space_group_name_H-M   'P 1'
#
loop_
_entity.id
_entity.type
_entity.pdbx_description
1 polymer ?
#
loop_
_entity_poly.entity_id
_entity_poly.type
_entity_poly.pdbx_seq_one_letter_code
_entity_poly.pdbx_strand_id
1 'polypeptide(L)' 'MQTVKDAVNYVGDKASELTNTASKEANKEVAKDDNASMGTRATAAKDAVGDKINEVKDGASATANKEKAKH' A
#
# COMPACT_ATOMS: atom_id res chain seq x y z
N MET A 1 -7.15 21.82 15.23
CA MET A 1 -6.04 20.87 15.53
C MET A 1 -6.29 19.46 15.00
N GLN A 2 -7.55 19.05 14.74
CA GLN A 2 -7.87 17.78 14.05
C GLN A 2 -7.52 17.82 12.55
N THR A 3 -7.91 18.87 11.83
CA THR A 3 -7.65 19.02 10.38
C THR A 3 -6.18 18.91 9.97
N VAL A 4 -5.25 19.43 10.79
CA VAL A 4 -3.80 19.27 10.53
C VAL A 4 -3.37 17.82 10.75
N LYS A 5 -3.91 17.16 11.77
CA LYS A 5 -3.63 15.75 12.07
C LYS A 5 -4.21 14.83 11.00
N ASP A 6 -5.42 15.12 10.53
CA ASP A 6 -6.08 14.42 9.44
C ASP A 6 -5.37 14.65 8.09
N ALA A 7 -4.83 15.85 7.85
CA ALA A 7 -4.00 16.12 6.69
C ALA A 7 -2.67 15.36 6.74
N VAL A 8 -2.00 15.33 7.90
CA VAL A 8 -0.77 14.54 8.10
C VAL A 8 -1.05 13.05 7.95
N ASN A 9 -2.14 12.54 8.51
CA ASN A 9 -2.56 11.16 8.34
C ASN A 9 -2.90 10.87 6.88
N TYR A 10 -3.62 11.75 6.18
CA TYR A 10 -3.91 11.59 4.76
C TYR A 10 -2.65 11.53 3.90
N VAL A 11 -1.65 12.38 4.18
CA VAL A 11 -0.37 12.35 3.47
C VAL A 11 0.42 11.08 3.80
N GLY A 12 0.41 10.64 5.07
CA GLY A 12 1.02 9.38 5.50
C GLY A 12 0.35 8.16 4.86
N ASP A 13 -0.97 8.15 4.80
CA ASP A 13 -1.78 7.12 4.15
C ASP A 13 -1.49 7.11 2.64
N LYS A 14 -1.42 8.28 1.99
CA LYS A 14 -1.07 8.38 0.57
C LYS A 14 0.35 7.92 0.27
N ALA A 15 1.32 8.26 1.12
CA ALA A 15 2.70 7.81 0.97
C ALA A 15 2.83 6.30 1.18
N SER A 16 2.10 5.75 2.15
CA SER A 16 2.02 4.30 2.41
C SER A 16 1.34 3.57 1.25
N GLU A 17 0.23 4.10 0.73
CA GLU A 17 -0.47 3.58 -0.46
C GLU A 17 0.45 3.52 -1.68
N LEU A 18 1.23 4.59 -1.93
CA LEU A 18 2.18 4.66 -3.04
C LEU A 18 3.35 3.70 -2.86
N THR A 19 3.86 3.58 -1.62
CA THR A 19 4.91 2.61 -1.27
C THR A 19 4.42 1.18 -1.46
N ASN A 20 3.22 0.85 -0.97
CA ASN A 20 2.60 -0.46 -1.13
C ASN A 20 2.34 -0.78 -2.60
N THR A 21 1.93 0.22 -3.40
CA THR A 21 1.76 0.05 -4.86
C THR A 21 3.08 -0.27 -5.55
N ALA A 22 4.15 0.46 -5.22
CA ALA A 22 5.48 0.22 -5.77
C ALA A 22 6.04 -1.15 -5.35
N SER A 23 5.93 -1.51 -4.06
CA SER A 23 6.32 -2.82 -3.53
C SER A 23 5.57 -3.95 -4.22
N LYS A 24 4.25 -3.79 -4.42
CA LYS A 24 3.42 -4.75 -5.14
C LYS A 24 3.82 -4.93 -6.59
N GLU A 25 4.18 -3.86 -7.31
CA GLU A 25 4.68 -3.98 -8.69
C GLU A 25 6.04 -4.68 -8.74
N ALA A 26 6.98 -4.30 -7.87
CA ALA A 26 8.28 -4.97 -7.75
C ALA A 26 8.12 -6.45 -7.40
N ASN A 27 7.24 -6.78 -6.46
CA ASN A 27 6.93 -8.15 -6.07
C ASN A 27 6.25 -8.93 -7.20
N LYS A 28 5.44 -8.29 -8.03
CA LYS A 28 4.82 -8.91 -9.20
C LYS A 28 5.83 -9.20 -10.31
N GLU A 29 6.81 -8.32 -10.51
CA GLU A 29 7.96 -8.53 -11.40
C GLU A 29 8.78 -9.73 -10.90
N VAL A 30 9.16 -9.75 -9.62
CA VAL A 30 9.92 -10.86 -9.01
C VAL A 30 9.15 -12.19 -9.02
N ALA A 31 7.83 -12.17 -8.82
CA ALA A 31 7.01 -13.39 -8.88
C ALA A 31 6.95 -14.00 -10.30
N LYS A 32 7.08 -13.16 -11.31
CA LYS A 32 7.12 -13.54 -12.73
C LYS A 32 8.53 -13.75 -13.27
N ASP A 33 9.55 -13.35 -12.53
CA ASP A 33 10.94 -13.53 -12.91
C ASP A 33 11.29 -15.01 -12.88
N ASP A 34 11.54 -15.58 -14.06
CA ASP A 34 11.94 -16.99 -14.21
C ASP A 34 13.39 -17.26 -13.79
N ASN A 35 14.19 -16.20 -13.62
CA ASN A 35 15.54 -16.28 -13.05
C ASN A 35 15.52 -16.23 -11.51
N ALA A 36 14.40 -15.82 -10.89
CA ALA A 36 14.23 -15.85 -9.45
C ALA A 36 13.89 -17.27 -8.97
N SER A 37 14.46 -17.68 -7.84
CA SER A 37 14.19 -19.00 -7.26
C SER A 37 12.70 -19.16 -6.91
N MET A 38 12.17 -20.39 -6.95
CA MET A 38 10.77 -20.69 -6.57
C MET A 38 10.38 -20.11 -5.19
N GLY A 39 11.30 -20.16 -4.21
CA GLY A 39 11.07 -19.56 -2.89
C GLY A 39 10.96 -18.04 -2.95
N THR A 40 11.83 -17.39 -3.72
CA THR A 40 11.79 -15.94 -3.95
C THR A 40 10.49 -15.52 -4.64
N ARG A 41 10.05 -16.26 -5.67
CA ARG A 41 8.80 -16.00 -6.39
C ARG A 41 7.58 -16.16 -5.50
N ALA A 42 7.55 -17.19 -4.65
CA ALA A 42 6.45 -17.43 -3.72
C ALA A 42 6.37 -16.36 -2.62
N THR A 43 7.51 -15.95 -2.05
CA THR A 43 7.57 -14.85 -1.10
C THR A 43 7.10 -13.55 -1.74
N ALA A 44 7.57 -13.22 -2.94
CA ALA A 44 7.15 -12.03 -3.66
C ALA A 44 5.64 -12.06 -3.98
N ALA A 45 5.08 -13.20 -4.41
CA ALA A 45 3.64 -13.33 -4.61
C ALA A 45 2.85 -13.11 -3.30
N LYS A 46 3.33 -13.63 -2.18
CA LYS A 46 2.73 -13.43 -0.86
C LYS A 46 2.79 -11.96 -0.43
N ASP A 47 3.94 -11.33 -0.61
CA ASP A 47 4.15 -9.93 -0.27
C ASP A 47 3.30 -9.02 -1.16
N ALA A 48 3.19 -9.27 -2.46
CA ALA A 48 2.29 -8.54 -3.36
C ALA A 48 0.81 -8.60 -2.93
N VAL A 49 0.37 -9.75 -2.38
CA VAL A 49 -0.99 -9.89 -1.83
C VAL A 49 -1.12 -9.10 -0.53
N GLY A 50 -0.14 -9.18 0.37
CA GLY A 50 -0.10 -8.39 1.61
C GLY A 50 -0.12 -6.90 1.34
N ASP A 51 0.72 -6.43 0.42
CA ASP A 51 0.80 -5.05 -0.03
C ASP A 51 -0.53 -4.57 -0.60
N LYS A 52 -1.22 -5.41 -1.40
CA LYS A 52 -2.55 -5.05 -1.92
C LYS A 52 -3.61 -4.91 -0.82
N ILE A 53 -3.56 -5.74 0.22
CA ILE A 53 -4.48 -5.63 1.36
C ILE A 53 -4.21 -4.33 2.13
N ASN A 54 -2.93 -4.01 2.36
CA ASN A 54 -2.54 -2.77 3.02
C ASN A 54 -2.92 -1.55 2.18
N GLU A 55 -2.69 -1.56 0.87
CA GLU A 55 -3.10 -0.52 -0.09
C GLU A 55 -4.60 -0.23 0.01
N VAL A 56 -5.46 -1.27 0.07
CA VAL A 56 -6.91 -1.11 0.23
C VAL A 56 -7.26 -0.51 1.59
N LYS A 57 -6.61 -0.94 2.66
CA LYS A 57 -6.82 -0.43 4.02
C LYS A 57 -6.39 1.03 4.15
N ASP A 58 -5.25 1.39 3.58
CA ASP A 58 -4.71 2.74 3.59
C ASP A 58 -5.59 3.66 2.74
N GLY A 59 -6.03 3.21 1.57
CA GLY A 59 -6.98 3.94 0.73
C GLY A 59 -8.33 4.17 1.43
N ALA A 60 -8.87 3.15 2.10
CA ALA A 60 -10.08 3.28 2.90
C ALA A 60 -9.90 4.28 4.05
N SER A 61 -8.77 4.22 4.76
CA SER A 61 -8.45 5.13 5.87
C SER A 61 -8.30 6.57 5.36
N ALA A 62 -7.62 6.77 4.24
CA ALA A 62 -7.48 8.07 3.58
C ALA A 62 -8.84 8.65 3.17
N THR A 63 -9.74 7.82 2.61
CA THR A 63 -11.10 8.29 2.26
C THR A 63 -11.91 8.66 3.50
N ALA A 64 -11.86 7.85 4.56
CA ALA A 64 -12.55 8.14 5.82
C ALA A 64 -12.01 9.40 6.49
N ASN A 65 -10.69 9.60 6.53
CA ASN A 65 -10.07 10.81 7.06
C ASN A 65 -10.44 12.04 6.21
N LYS A 66 -10.51 11.91 4.88
CA LYS A 66 -10.94 12.97 3.98
C LYS A 66 -12.42 13.35 4.17
N GLU A 67 -13.30 12.38 4.42
CA GLU A 67 -14.70 12.67 4.76
C GLU A 67 -14.83 13.34 6.12
N LYS A 68 -14.11 12.85 7.14
CA LYS A 68 -14.07 13.49 8.46
C LYS A 68 -13.53 14.91 8.42
N ALA A 69 -12.55 15.20 7.56
CA ALA A 69 -12.00 16.54 7.39
C ALA A 69 -12.95 17.50 6.64
N LYS A 70 -14.00 16.99 5.97
CA LYS A 70 -15.01 17.78 5.27
C LYS A 70 -16.22 18.16 6.13
N HIS A 71 -16.44 17.48 7.26
CA HIS A 71 -17.53 17.71 8.22
C HIS A 71 -17.00 18.40 9.48
#